data_AF-A0A7Y0PE90-F1
#
_entry.id   AF-A0A7Y0PE90-F1
#
_cell.length_a   1.000
_cell.length_b   1.000
_cell.length_c   1.000
_cell.angle_alpha   90.00
_cell.angle_beta   90.00
_cell.angle_gamma   90.00
#
_symmetry.space_group_name_H-M   'P 1'
#
loop_
_entity.id
_entity.type
_entity.pdbx_description
1 polymer ?
#
loop_
_entity_poly.entity_id
_entity_poly.type
_entity_poly.pdbx_seq_one_letter_code
_entity_poly.pdbx_strand_id
1 'polypeptide(L)'
;MANGRIVTDEVSTTNLINAFAQAADDQAAAQQQVGGAGAELAEFWTGDASNSYGGGLAEWQAGLTKVQQALSSISDSMVRFARDTASTEDDNLLQARLTPASALTGAISAIPATPASASWT
;
A
#
# COMPACT_ATOMS: atom_id res chain seq x y z
N MET A 1 -13.72 -14.75 -12.61
CA MET A 1 -14.16 -13.86 -11.50
C MET A 1 -12.95 -13.17 -10.85
N ALA A 2 -12.08 -12.51 -11.63
CA ALA A 2 -10.86 -11.86 -11.11
C ALA A 2 -11.05 -10.35 -10.85
N ASN A 3 -11.95 -9.69 -11.57
CA ASN A 3 -12.17 -8.23 -11.48
C ASN A 3 -12.66 -7.74 -10.10
N GLY A 4 -13.32 -8.58 -9.30
CA GLY A 4 -13.79 -8.16 -7.97
C GLY A 4 -12.68 -8.03 -6.93
N ARG A 5 -11.58 -8.79 -7.08
CA ARG A 5 -10.46 -8.78 -6.14
C ARG A 5 -9.56 -7.56 -6.31
N ILE A 6 -9.29 -7.19 -7.57
CA ILE A 6 -8.45 -6.03 -7.92
C ILE A 6 -9.10 -4.73 -7.47
N VAL A 7 -10.39 -4.55 -7.78
CA VAL A 7 -11.16 -3.35 -7.38
C VAL A 7 -11.27 -3.22 -5.85
N THR A 8 -11.32 -4.32 -5.11
CA THR A 8 -11.40 -4.29 -3.65
C THR A 8 -10.07 -3.90 -3.00
N ASP A 9 -8.95 -4.34 -3.56
CA ASP A 9 -7.61 -4.02 -3.05
C ASP A 9 -7.25 -2.53 -3.28
N GLU A 10 -7.66 -2.00 -4.42
CA GLU A 10 -7.43 -0.59 -4.79
C GLU A 10 -8.25 0.38 -3.90
N VAL A 11 -9.51 0.03 -3.59
CA VAL A 11 -10.35 0.78 -2.64
C VAL A 11 -9.80 0.68 -1.22
N SER A 12 -9.35 -0.50 -0.79
CA SER A 12 -8.74 -0.69 0.53
C SER A 12 -7.44 0.12 0.69
N THR A 13 -6.60 0.13 -0.35
CA THR A 13 -5.35 0.91 -0.39
C THR A 13 -5.62 2.41 -0.33
N THR A 14 -6.59 2.89 -1.11
CA THR A 14 -6.99 4.31 -1.09
C THR A 14 -7.52 4.73 0.28
N ASN A 15 -8.34 3.90 0.93
CA ASN A 15 -8.84 4.17 2.27
C ASN A 15 -7.72 4.23 3.31
N LEU A 16 -6.72 3.34 3.22
CA LEU A 16 -5.54 3.36 4.08
C LEU A 16 -4.71 4.63 3.88
N ILE A 17 -4.46 5.05 2.64
CA ILE A 17 -3.74 6.29 2.33
C ILE A 17 -4.45 7.50 2.95
N ASN A 18 -5.77 7.59 2.77
CA ASN A 18 -6.57 8.68 3.34
C ASN A 18 -6.55 8.67 4.87
N ALA A 19 -6.62 7.49 5.50
CA ALA A 19 -6.53 7.35 6.96
C ALA A 19 -5.15 7.80 7.49
N PHE A 20 -4.07 7.51 6.76
CA PHE A 20 -2.74 7.98 7.13
C PHE A 20 -2.56 9.49 6.95
N ALA A 21 -3.13 10.07 5.90
CA ALA A 21 -3.13 11.52 5.72
C ALA A 21 -3.89 12.22 6.86
N GLN A 22 -5.08 11.73 7.21
CA GLN A 22 -5.85 12.25 8.34
C GLN A 22 -5.09 12.15 9.67
N ALA A 23 -4.43 11.00 9.92
CA ALA A 23 -3.62 10.83 11.11
C ALA A 23 -2.45 11.82 11.19
N ALA A 24 -1.84 12.16 10.06
CA ALA A 24 -0.77 13.17 10.01
C ALA A 24 -1.30 14.58 10.33
N ASP A 25 -2.46 14.94 9.80
CA ASP A 25 -3.14 16.22 10.08
C ASP A 25 -3.54 16.32 11.56
N ASP A 26 -4.13 15.27 12.13
CA ASP A 26 -4.51 15.20 13.54
C ASP A 26 -3.29 15.34 14.46
N GLN A 27 -2.15 14.73 14.08
CA GLN A 27 -0.89 14.87 14.81
C GLN A 27 -0.33 16.29 14.72
N ALA A 28 -0.38 16.93 13.55
CA ALA A 28 0.05 18.31 13.39
C ALA A 28 -0.80 19.27 14.25
N ALA A 29 -2.12 19.06 14.29
CA ALA A 29 -3.02 19.82 15.16
C ALA A 29 -2.70 19.61 16.64
N ALA A 30 -2.48 18.36 17.07
CA ALA A 30 -2.10 18.05 18.45
C ALA A 30 -0.77 18.72 18.84
N GLN A 31 0.22 18.75 17.93
CA GLN A 31 1.49 19.43 18.17
C GLN A 31 1.31 20.93 18.40
N GLN A 32 0.48 21.60 17.60
CA GLN A 32 0.20 23.02 17.74
C GLN A 32 -0.51 23.32 19.07
N GLN A 33 -1.50 22.51 19.44
CA GLN A 33 -2.23 22.67 20.70
C GLN A 33 -1.31 22.49 21.91
N VAL A 34 -0.49 21.44 21.91
CA VAL A 34 0.43 21.14 23.01
C VAL A 34 1.53 22.19 23.11
N GLY A 35 2.05 22.68 21.97
CA GLY A 35 3.02 23.79 21.95
C GLY A 35 2.43 25.09 22.51
N GLY A 36 1.19 25.42 22.12
CA GLY A 36 0.49 26.61 22.63
C GLY A 36 0.23 26.53 24.13
N ALA A 37 -0.36 25.42 24.59
CA ALA A 37 -0.62 25.20 26.02
C ALA A 37 0.67 25.15 26.85
N GLY A 38 1.75 24.57 26.32
CA GLY A 38 3.05 24.55 26.98
C GLY A 38 3.67 25.93 27.14
N ALA A 39 3.56 26.80 26.14
CA ALA A 39 4.04 28.18 26.20
C ALA A 39 3.25 29.02 27.21
N GLU A 40 1.92 28.89 27.20
CA GLU A 40 1.03 29.57 28.13
C GLU A 40 1.28 29.12 29.59
N LEU A 41 1.52 27.82 29.80
CA LEU A 41 1.86 27.28 31.10
C LEU A 41 3.26 27.76 31.57
N ALA A 42 4.24 27.84 30.67
CA ALA A 42 5.59 28.29 30.99
C ALA A 42 5.67 29.76 31.42
N GLU A 43 4.70 30.59 31.05
CA GLU A 43 4.64 32.00 31.44
C GLU A 43 4.38 32.18 32.95
N PHE A 44 3.62 31.27 33.55
CA PHE A 44 3.23 31.34 34.97
C PHE A 44 3.90 30.26 35.84
N TRP A 45 4.35 29.16 35.23
CA TRP A 45 4.92 28.01 35.94
C TRP A 45 6.45 27.98 35.80
N THR A 46 7.12 28.38 36.88
CA THR A 46 8.59 28.41 36.97
C THR A 46 9.12 27.43 38.01
N GLY A 47 10.23 26.74 37.70
CA GLY A 47 10.96 25.87 38.63
C GLY A 47 11.49 24.61 37.96
N ASP A 48 12.14 23.74 38.73
CA ASP A 48 12.74 22.51 38.19
C ASP A 48 11.70 21.57 37.55
N ALA A 49 10.48 21.55 38.09
CA ALA A 49 9.37 20.78 37.54
C ALA A 49 8.93 21.31 36.17
N SER A 50 8.88 22.63 35.96
CA SER A 50 8.50 23.20 34.67
C SER A 50 9.59 23.00 33.62
N ASN A 51 10.87 23.06 34.03
CA ASN A 51 12.01 22.69 33.18
C ASN A 51 11.95 21.22 32.74
N SER A 52 11.66 20.30 33.67
CA SER A 52 11.53 18.87 33.34
C SER A 52 10.33 18.60 32.42
N TYR A 53 9.21 19.30 32.63
CA TYR A 53 8.05 19.22 31.75
C TYR A 53 8.39 19.73 30.34
N GLY A 54 9.04 20.89 30.22
CA GLY A 54 9.47 21.45 28.93
C GLY A 54 10.43 20.51 28.18
N GLY A 55 11.36 19.87 28.89
CA GLY A 55 12.24 18.85 28.32
C GLY A 55 11.46 17.64 27.78
N GLY A 56 10.54 17.09 28.57
CA GLY A 56 9.67 16.00 28.14
C GLY A 56 8.76 16.38 26.95
N LEU A 57 8.31 17.63 26.90
CA LEU A 57 7.52 18.16 25.78
C LEU A 57 8.35 18.17 24.48
N ALA A 58 9.61 18.60 24.55
CA ALA A 58 10.52 18.61 23.41
C ALA A 58 10.82 17.19 22.91
N GLU A 59 11.06 16.25 23.82
CA GLU A 59 11.25 14.83 23.47
C GLU A 59 10.00 14.22 22.82
N TRP A 60 8.82 14.52 23.37
CA TRP A 60 7.55 14.10 22.79
C TRP A 60 7.35 14.66 21.38
N GLN A 61 7.64 15.95 21.16
CA GLN A 61 7.57 16.57 19.82
C GLN A 61 8.53 15.88 18.84
N ALA A 62 9.76 15.59 19.26
CA ALA A 62 10.72 14.86 18.43
C ALA A 62 10.25 13.44 18.09
N GLY A 63 9.61 12.75 19.05
CA GLY A 63 8.97 11.45 18.82
C GLY A 63 7.82 11.54 17.80
N LEU A 64 6.97 12.56 17.93
CA LEU A 64 5.85 12.81 17.03
C LEU A 64 6.30 13.05 15.59
N THR A 65 7.36 13.86 15.39
CA THR A 65 7.95 14.08 14.07
C THR A 65 8.43 12.77 13.41
N LYS A 66 8.99 11.83 14.19
CA LYS A 66 9.37 10.51 13.66
C LYS A 66 8.15 9.71 13.21
N VAL A 67 7.04 9.79 13.96
CA VAL A 67 5.79 9.12 13.56
C VAL A 67 5.26 9.72 12.26
N GLN A 68 5.24 11.04 12.13
CA GLN A 68 4.82 11.72 10.89
C GLN A 68 5.69 11.29 9.69
N GLN A 69 7.01 11.20 9.87
CA GLN A 69 7.93 10.71 8.82
C GLN A 69 7.64 9.26 8.43
N ALA A 70 7.40 8.38 9.42
CA ALA A 70 7.06 6.99 9.16
C ALA A 70 5.72 6.86 8.42
N LEU A 71 4.71 7.63 8.82
CA LEU A 71 3.40 7.66 8.17
C LEU A 71 3.52 8.10 6.70
N SER A 72 4.29 9.14 6.42
CA SER A 72 4.58 9.59 5.05
C SER A 72 5.29 8.51 4.23
N SER A 73 6.29 7.85 4.80
CA SER A 73 7.01 6.76 4.12
C SER A 73 6.12 5.54 3.82
N ILE A 74 5.19 5.21 4.71
CA ILE A 74 4.23 4.11 4.51
C ILE A 74 3.27 4.48 3.39
N SER A 75 2.74 5.71 3.39
CA SER A 75 1.86 6.21 2.33
C SER A 75 2.54 6.12 0.95
N ASP A 76 3.77 6.62 0.82
CA ASP A 76 4.56 6.54 -0.42
C ASP A 76 4.80 5.10 -0.88
N SER A 77 5.08 4.21 0.08
CA SER A 77 5.31 2.78 -0.21
C SER A 77 4.03 2.11 -0.70
N MET A 78 2.87 2.45 -0.13
CA MET A 78 1.56 1.94 -0.55
C MET A 78 1.19 2.43 -1.95
N VAL A 79 1.44 3.70 -2.27
CA VAL A 79 1.23 4.25 -3.62
C VAL A 79 2.10 3.52 -4.65
N ARG A 80 3.38 3.26 -4.32
CA ARG A 80 4.27 2.49 -5.21
C ARG A 80 3.80 1.04 -5.37
N PHE A 81 3.43 0.38 -4.27
CA PHE A 81 2.92 -0.98 -4.30
C PHE A 81 1.66 -1.12 -5.17
N ALA A 82 0.72 -0.20 -5.04
CA ALA A 82 -0.48 -0.17 -5.88
C ALA A 82 -0.11 -0.04 -7.37
N ARG A 83 0.82 0.86 -7.70
CA ARG A 83 1.29 1.06 -9.08
C ARG A 83 1.98 -0.18 -9.65
N ASP A 84 2.86 -0.81 -8.88
CA ASP A 84 3.60 -2.01 -9.30
C ASP A 84 2.66 -3.21 -9.48
N THR A 85 1.65 -3.33 -8.62
CA THR A 85 0.60 -4.35 -8.72
C THR A 85 -0.22 -4.16 -9.98
N ALA A 86 -0.71 -2.93 -10.24
CA ALA A 86 -1.45 -2.61 -11.46
C ALA A 86 -0.63 -2.92 -12.73
N SER A 87 0.66 -2.55 -12.77
CA SER A 87 1.55 -2.86 -13.89
C SER A 87 1.73 -4.36 -14.09
N THR A 88 1.92 -5.11 -13.00
CA THR A 88 2.10 -6.57 -13.05
C THR A 88 0.82 -7.26 -13.54
N GLU A 89 -0.35 -6.80 -13.11
CA GLU A 89 -1.63 -7.34 -13.58
C GLU A 89 -1.86 -7.04 -15.07
N ASP A 90 -1.51 -5.84 -15.53
CA ASP A 90 -1.61 -5.47 -16.95
C ASP A 90 -0.63 -6.28 -17.83
N ASP A 91 0.60 -6.47 -17.37
CA ASP A 91 1.60 -7.32 -18.04
C ASP A 91 1.16 -8.78 -18.10
N ASN A 92 0.58 -9.30 -17.01
CA ASN A 92 0.01 -10.66 -16.98
C ASN A 92 -1.18 -10.80 -17.93
N LEU A 93 -2.05 -9.78 -18.01
CA LEU A 93 -3.17 -9.76 -18.96
C LEU A 93 -2.67 -9.67 -20.42
N LEU A 94 -1.65 -8.86 -20.68
CA LEU A 94 -1.00 -8.76 -21.97
C LEU A 94 -0.36 -10.10 -22.36
N GLN A 95 0.40 -10.72 -21.46
CA GLN A 95 1.04 -12.02 -21.69
C GLN A 95 0.00 -13.13 -21.90
N ALA A 96 -1.09 -13.13 -21.12
CA ALA A 96 -2.20 -14.09 -21.30
C ALA A 96 -2.91 -13.91 -22.65
N ARG A 97 -3.02 -12.67 -23.15
CA ARG A 97 -3.55 -12.38 -24.50
C ARG A 97 -2.57 -12.74 -25.61
N LEU A 98 -1.28 -12.61 -25.36
CA LEU A 98 -0.20 -12.91 -26.30
C LEU A 98 0.20 -14.39 -26.30
N THR A 99 -0.16 -15.20 -25.28
CA THR A 99 -0.15 -16.66 -25.38
C THR A 99 -1.13 -17.07 -26.47
N PRO A 100 -0.66 -17.43 -27.68
CA PRO A 100 -1.54 -17.60 -28.81
C PRO A 100 -2.21 -18.98 -28.73
N ALA A 101 -3.30 -19.11 -29.47
CA ALA A 101 -3.94 -20.36 -29.86
C ALA A 101 -2.99 -21.39 -30.55
N SER A 102 -1.69 -21.11 -30.67
CA SER A 102 -0.64 -22.04 -31.13
C SER A 102 -0.43 -23.24 -30.21
N ALA A 103 -0.91 -23.20 -28.96
CA ALA A 103 -0.97 -24.39 -28.10
C ALA A 103 -2.00 -25.43 -28.61
N LEU A 104 -3.03 -25.02 -29.37
CA LEU A 104 -4.04 -25.93 -29.92
C LEU A 104 -3.62 -26.57 -31.26
N THR A 105 -2.73 -25.95 -32.03
CA THR A 105 -2.29 -26.50 -33.33
C THR A 105 -1.29 -27.65 -33.16
N GLY A 106 -0.50 -27.67 -32.08
CA GLY A 106 0.41 -28.78 -31.76
C GLY A 106 -0.29 -30.05 -31.29
N ALA A 107 -1.53 -29.94 -30.77
CA ALA A 107 -2.29 -31.07 -30.26
C ALA A 107 -2.99 -31.89 -31.37
N ILE A 108 -3.26 -31.29 -32.54
CA ILE A 108 -3.98 -31.96 -33.65
C ILE A 108 -3.02 -32.83 -34.48
N SER A 109 -1.72 -32.51 -34.50
CA SER A 109 -0.70 -33.29 -35.23
C SER A 109 -0.28 -34.60 -34.53
N ALA A 110 -0.77 -34.86 -33.31
CA ALA A 110 -0.41 -36.03 -32.52
C ALA A 110 -1.46 -37.15 -32.54
N ILE A 111 -2.50 -37.06 -33.37
CA ILE A 111 -3.43 -38.19 -33.59
C ILE A 111 -2.76 -39.13 -34.61
N PRO A 112 -2.28 -40.31 -34.22
CA PRO A 112 -1.77 -41.27 -35.19
C PRO A 112 -2.92 -41.69 -36.11
N ALA A 113 -2.73 -41.53 -37.42
CA ALA A 113 -3.59 -42.15 -38.41
C ALA A 113 -3.53 -43.67 -38.20
N THR A 114 -4.65 -44.27 -37.77
CA THR A 114 -4.83 -45.71 -37.74
C THR A 114 -4.66 -46.26 -39.16
N PRO A 115 -3.71 -47.17 -39.44
CA PRO A 115 -3.69 -47.84 -40.73
C PRO A 115 -4.88 -48.81 -40.79
N ALA A 116 -5.70 -48.63 -41.83
CA ALA A 116 -6.79 -49.52 -42.16
C ALA A 116 -6.24 -50.89 -42.63
N SER A 117 -6.54 -51.95 -41.88
CA SER A 117 -6.58 -53.32 -42.42
C SER A 117 -7.35 -54.25 -41.47
N ALA A 118 -8.68 -54.28 -41.63
CA ALA A 118 -9.48 -55.42 -41.19
C ALA A 118 -9.73 -56.32 -42.41
N SER A 119 -8.94 -57.38 -42.52
CA SER A 119 -9.21 -58.48 -43.44
C SER A 119 -10.41 -59.27 -42.92
N TRP A 120 -11.49 -59.32 -43.70
CA TRP A 120 -12.60 -60.23 -43.47
C TRP A 120 -12.23 -61.62 -44.00
N THR A 121 -12.09 -62.58 -43.09
CA THR A 121 -12.23 -64.02 -43.36
C THR A 121 -12.93 -64.67 -42.19
#